data_AF-A0A6B1GTQ2-F1
#
_entry.id   AF-A0A6B1GTQ2-F1
#
_cell.length_a   1.000
_cell.length_b   1.000
_cell.length_c   1.000
_cell.angle_alpha   90.00
_cell.angle_beta   90.00
_cell.angle_gamma   90.00
#
_symmetry.space_group_name_H-M   'P 1'
#
loop_
_entity.id
_entity.type
_entity.pdbx_description
1 polymer ?
#
loop_
_entity_poly.entity_id
_entity_poly.type
_entity_poly.pdbx_seq_one_letter_code
_entity_poly.pdbx_strand_id
1 'polypeptide(L)'
;MTAVPCRFFDGRTSAPREATLTITPDRSVVVAIVGIESRRVHDLTDVRIPSRIADTPRHLLLPDGAVCEVRDNDSLDTMRARAERDPLPAGRRFERLLHALDSTWRGAAAALATTAALLYSFTQWGAPMVAGVVVAATPPEVEAVIGANVLTLFDQFNIIEPSELDPNRRNELLAAFTEMKEDTGVADTELRFYSGRRLGANAFALPGGTVVVTDELVELAEHDEEIIAVLAHELGHVEG
;
A
#
# COMPACT_ATOMS: atom_id res chain seq x y z
N MET A 1 25.33 -23.23 36.86
CA MET A 1 25.57 -21.88 36.32
C MET A 1 26.12 -22.08 34.91
N THR A 2 25.39 -21.69 33.87
CA THR A 2 25.88 -21.76 32.48
C THR A 2 26.75 -20.56 32.22
N ALA A 3 28.01 -20.80 31.84
CA ALA A 3 28.99 -19.77 31.57
C ALA A 3 29.26 -19.75 30.05
N VAL A 4 29.29 -18.57 29.45
CA VAL A 4 29.44 -18.39 27.99
C VAL A 4 30.86 -17.91 27.70
N PRO A 5 31.60 -18.56 26.78
CA PRO A 5 32.92 -18.09 26.40
C PRO A 5 32.85 -16.71 25.73
N CYS A 6 33.74 -15.81 26.11
CA CYS A 6 33.87 -14.49 25.51
C CYS A 6 35.33 -14.09 25.33
N ARG A 7 35.59 -13.20 24.38
CA ARG A 7 36.89 -12.52 24.26
C ARG A 7 36.80 -11.19 24.99
N PHE A 8 37.61 -11.05 26.02
CA PHE A 8 37.67 -9.86 26.86
C PHE A 8 38.70 -8.87 26.32
N PHE A 9 38.29 -7.62 26.18
CA PHE A 9 39.12 -6.47 25.85
C PHE A 9 39.07 -5.48 27.00
N ASP A 10 40.24 -5.04 27.47
CA ASP A 10 40.38 -4.18 28.66
C ASP A 10 40.08 -2.69 28.40
N GLY A 11 39.74 -2.33 27.15
CA GLY A 11 39.48 -0.95 26.73
C GLY A 11 40.74 -0.07 26.62
N ARG A 12 41.92 -0.62 26.93
CA ARG A 12 43.23 0.09 26.89
C ARG A 12 44.14 -0.44 25.79
N THR A 13 44.02 -1.73 25.49
CA THR A 13 44.80 -2.43 24.48
C THR A 13 43.87 -3.25 23.58
N SER A 14 44.25 -3.44 22.32
CA SER A 14 43.51 -4.29 21.38
C SER A 14 43.81 -5.79 21.54
N ALA A 15 44.52 -6.19 22.60
CA ALA A 15 44.93 -7.56 22.85
C ALA A 15 43.78 -8.32 23.56
N PRO A 16 43.14 -9.30 22.89
CA PRO A 16 42.06 -10.07 23.49
C PRO A 16 42.59 -11.05 24.52
N ARG A 17 41.83 -11.26 25.59
CA ARG A 17 42.05 -12.35 26.55
C ARG A 17 40.84 -13.27 26.55
N GLU A 18 41.07 -14.57 26.66
CA GLU A 18 39.97 -15.51 26.82
C GLU A 18 39.34 -15.30 28.20
N ALA A 19 38.01 -15.25 28.23
CA ALA A 19 37.24 -15.09 29.44
C ALA A 19 35.94 -15.87 29.36
N THR A 20 35.28 -16.01 30.50
CA THR A 20 33.94 -16.59 30.58
C THR A 20 33.01 -15.61 31.25
N LEU A 21 31.86 -15.39 30.62
CA LEU A 21 30.79 -14.52 31.08
C LEU A 21 29.70 -15.37 31.75
N THR A 22 29.28 -14.97 32.94
CA THR A 22 28.14 -15.60 33.64
C THR A 22 27.19 -14.50 34.13
N ILE A 23 25.89 -14.67 33.94
CA ILE A 23 24.87 -13.83 34.59
C ILE A 23 24.29 -14.62 35.76
N THR A 24 24.40 -14.07 36.96
CA THR A 24 23.94 -14.69 38.19
C THR A 24 22.48 -14.33 38.50
N PRO A 25 21.78 -15.12 39.34
CA PRO A 25 20.36 -14.90 39.64
C PRO A 25 20.04 -13.56 40.34
N ASP A 26 21.02 -12.97 41.02
CA ASP A 26 21.00 -11.64 41.65
C ASP A 26 21.24 -10.52 40.64
N ARG A 27 21.19 -10.80 39.33
CA ARG A 27 21.40 -9.86 38.22
C ARG A 27 22.80 -9.27 38.16
N SER A 28 23.81 -9.99 38.66
CA SER A 28 25.21 -9.61 38.45
C SER A 28 25.79 -10.28 37.19
N VAL A 29 26.60 -9.53 36.44
CA VAL A 29 27.40 -10.01 35.31
C VAL A 29 28.82 -10.25 35.80
N VAL A 30 29.24 -11.50 35.81
CA VAL A 30 30.56 -11.95 36.25
C VAL A 30 31.41 -12.31 35.04
N VAL A 31 32.58 -11.68 34.92
CA VAL A 31 33.58 -11.98 33.90
C VAL A 31 34.81 -12.59 34.57
N ALA A 32 35.09 -13.85 34.27
CA ALA A 32 36.27 -14.57 34.72
C ALA A 32 37.30 -14.65 33.59
N ILE A 33 38.43 -13.97 33.73
CA ILE A 33 39.49 -13.93 32.71
C ILE A 33 40.45 -15.09 32.94
N VAL A 34 40.77 -15.84 31.89
CA VAL A 34 41.70 -16.99 31.98
C VAL A 34 43.08 -16.50 32.42
N GLY A 35 43.63 -17.13 33.47
CA GLY A 35 44.94 -16.79 34.03
C GLY A 35 44.96 -15.62 35.02
N ILE A 36 43.79 -15.07 35.40
CA ILE A 36 43.67 -14.02 36.41
C ILE A 36 42.69 -14.49 37.50
N GLU A 37 43.11 -14.49 38.76
CA GLU A 37 42.25 -14.93 39.87
C GLU A 37 41.12 -13.95 40.18
N SER A 38 41.32 -12.65 39.90
CA SER A 38 40.29 -11.63 40.11
C SER A 38 39.19 -11.72 39.06
N ARG A 39 37.94 -11.81 39.54
CA ARG A 39 36.73 -11.74 38.71
C ARG A 39 36.24 -10.30 38.67
N ARG A 40 35.76 -9.86 37.51
CA ARG A 40 35.03 -8.59 37.38
C ARG A 40 33.55 -8.85 37.57
N VAL A 41 32.90 -8.02 38.38
CA VAL A 41 31.47 -8.13 38.69
C VAL A 41 30.83 -6.78 38.45
N HIS A 42 29.79 -6.76 37.64
CA HIS A 42 29.01 -5.57 37.29
C HIS A 42 27.52 -5.85 37.45
N ASP A 43 26.70 -4.84 37.70
CA ASP A 43 25.25 -5.02 37.63
C ASP A 43 24.82 -5.20 36.17
N LEU A 44 23.88 -6.11 35.91
CA LEU A 44 23.30 -6.33 34.59
C LEU A 44 22.65 -5.07 34.01
N THR A 45 22.15 -4.14 34.85
CA THR A 45 21.61 -2.86 34.37
C THR A 45 22.67 -1.94 33.78
N ASP A 46 23.92 -2.08 34.23
CA ASP A 46 25.03 -1.22 33.82
C ASP A 46 25.77 -1.78 32.60
N VAL A 47 25.50 -3.05 32.24
CA VAL A 47 26.07 -3.71 31.07
C VAL A 47 25.16 -3.50 29.86
N ARG A 48 25.67 -2.85 28.81
CA ARG A 48 24.92 -2.69 27.56
C ARG A 48 25.09 -3.93 26.70
N ILE A 49 24.00 -4.66 26.53
CA ILE A 49 23.91 -5.83 25.64
C ILE A 49 23.17 -5.41 24.37
N PRO A 50 23.84 -5.31 23.21
CA PRO A 50 23.20 -4.94 21.95
C PRO A 50 22.17 -6.00 21.52
N SER A 51 21.18 -5.57 20.72
CA SER A 51 20.26 -6.48 20.05
C SER A 51 21.00 -7.41 19.08
N ARG A 52 20.44 -8.60 18.86
CA ARG A 52 21.03 -9.59 17.93
C ARG A 52 20.82 -9.14 16.50
N ILE A 53 21.91 -9.13 15.73
CA ILE A 53 21.90 -8.93 14.28
C ILE A 53 22.45 -10.22 13.65
N ALA A 54 21.55 -11.08 13.18
CA ALA A 54 21.88 -12.40 12.63
C ALA A 54 22.84 -13.19 13.55
N ASP A 55 23.92 -13.75 13.00
CA ASP A 55 24.96 -14.48 13.72
C ASP A 55 26.25 -13.68 13.90
N THR A 56 26.17 -12.35 13.87
CA THR A 56 27.34 -11.52 14.17
C THR A 56 27.72 -11.61 15.65
N PRO A 57 29.03 -11.61 15.99
CA PRO A 57 29.47 -11.56 17.38
C PRO A 57 28.90 -10.33 18.10
N ARG A 58 28.41 -10.52 19.33
CA ARG A 58 27.88 -9.43 20.14
C ARG A 58 28.94 -8.87 21.06
N HIS A 59 29.08 -7.55 21.07
CA HIS A 59 30.01 -6.83 21.93
C HIS A 59 29.27 -6.25 23.14
N LEU A 60 29.43 -6.88 24.30
CA LEU A 60 28.85 -6.40 25.55
C LEU A 60 29.75 -5.34 26.14
N LEU A 61 29.22 -4.13 26.31
CA LEU A 61 29.95 -3.00 26.88
C LEU A 61 29.79 -3.02 28.40
N LEU A 62 30.92 -3.13 29.11
CA LEU A 62 31.00 -3.08 30.56
C LEU A 62 31.16 -1.62 31.02
N PRO A 63 30.70 -1.27 32.24
CA PRO A 63 30.71 0.13 32.72
C PRO A 63 32.12 0.70 32.94
N ASP A 64 33.13 -0.17 33.05
CA ASP A 64 34.55 0.21 33.16
C ASP A 64 35.22 0.45 31.79
N GLY A 65 34.45 0.41 30.69
CA GLY A 65 34.93 0.60 29.32
C GLY A 65 35.50 -0.68 28.67
N ALA A 66 35.49 -1.80 29.38
CA ALA A 66 35.88 -3.09 28.82
C ALA A 66 34.77 -3.68 27.94
N VAL A 67 35.14 -4.60 27.05
CA VAL A 67 34.22 -5.25 26.11
C VAL A 67 34.36 -6.76 26.20
N CYS A 68 33.22 -7.45 26.27
CA CYS A 68 33.15 -8.90 26.07
C CYS A 68 32.52 -9.20 24.71
N GLU A 69 33.32 -9.73 23.78
CA GLU A 69 32.83 -10.26 22.51
C GLU A 69 32.33 -11.70 22.70
N VAL A 70 31.05 -11.94 22.45
CA VAL A 70 30.39 -13.25 22.56
C VAL A 70 29.97 -13.71 21.17
N ARG A 71 30.39 -14.92 20.78
CA ARG A 71 30.00 -15.54 19.50
C ARG A 71 28.79 -16.47 19.65
N ASP A 72 28.66 -17.10 20.81
CA ASP A 72 27.52 -17.96 21.13
C ASP A 72 26.32 -17.12 21.60
N ASN A 73 25.57 -16.63 20.61
CA ASN A 73 24.43 -15.77 20.85
C ASN A 73 23.29 -16.51 21.58
N ASP A 74 23.07 -17.79 21.27
CA ASP A 74 21.96 -18.56 21.83
C ASP A 74 22.14 -18.82 23.33
N SER A 75 23.37 -19.15 23.75
CA SER A 75 23.69 -19.32 25.16
C SER A 75 23.59 -18.01 25.95
N LEU A 76 23.99 -16.88 25.35
CA LEU A 76 23.85 -15.56 25.96
C LEU A 76 22.37 -15.15 26.13
N ASP A 77 21.53 -15.39 25.13
CA ASP A 77 20.10 -15.08 25.19
C ASP A 77 19.39 -15.95 26.23
N THR A 78 19.73 -17.24 26.28
CA THR A 78 19.20 -18.17 27.30
C THR A 78 19.62 -17.76 28.71
N MET A 79 20.88 -17.34 28.87
CA MET A 79 21.42 -16.88 30.14
C MET A 79 20.74 -15.58 30.61
N ARG A 80 20.52 -14.63 29.70
CA ARG A 80 19.80 -13.38 29.97
C ARG A 80 18.33 -13.62 30.33
N ALA A 81 17.63 -14.46 29.56
CA ALA A 81 16.21 -14.78 29.78
C ALA A 81 15.97 -15.45 31.15
N ARG A 82 16.93 -16.22 31.66
CA ARG A 82 16.87 -16.83 33.01
C ARG A 82 17.05 -15.80 34.13
N ALA A 83 17.83 -14.75 33.90
CA ALA A 83 18.10 -13.69 34.88
C ALA A 83 16.96 -12.66 34.93
N GLU A 84 16.33 -12.35 33.79
CA GLU A 84 15.21 -11.42 33.67
C GLU A 84 13.85 -12.08 33.98
N ARG A 85 13.66 -12.77 35.12
CA ARG A 85 12.40 -13.46 35.50
C ARG A 85 11.17 -12.52 35.62
N ASP A 86 10.70 -11.98 34.50
CA ASP A 86 9.49 -11.17 34.38
C ASP A 86 8.71 -11.66 33.14
N PRO A 87 7.37 -11.83 33.21
CA PRO A 87 6.58 -12.23 32.05
C PRO A 87 6.65 -11.14 30.99
N LEU A 88 7.38 -11.41 29.92
CA LEU A 88 7.70 -10.41 28.89
C LEU A 88 6.44 -9.82 28.24
N PRO A 89 6.36 -8.48 28.06
CA PRO A 89 5.20 -7.79 27.50
C PRO A 89 4.96 -8.17 26.02
N ALA A 90 3.69 -8.05 25.60
CA ALA A 90 3.16 -8.52 24.31
C ALA A 90 3.94 -8.04 23.05
N GLY A 91 4.70 -6.94 23.15
CA GLY A 91 5.51 -6.39 22.04
C GLY A 91 6.56 -7.35 21.46
N ARG A 92 7.09 -8.29 22.25
CA ARG A 92 8.13 -9.23 21.78
C ARG A 92 7.60 -10.45 21.00
N ARG A 93 6.28 -10.58 20.79
CA ARG A 93 5.72 -11.62 19.90
C ARG A 93 5.97 -11.28 18.43
N PHE A 94 5.78 -10.01 18.08
CA PHE A 94 6.07 -9.47 16.76
C PHE A 94 7.57 -9.54 16.45
N GLU A 95 8.42 -9.17 17.41
CA GLU A 95 9.88 -9.28 17.26
C GLU A 95 10.35 -10.73 17.04
N ARG A 96 9.75 -11.73 17.73
CA ARG A 96 10.05 -13.15 17.49
C ARG A 96 9.56 -13.65 16.13
N LEU A 97 8.40 -13.17 15.67
CA LEU A 97 7.91 -13.51 14.33
C LEU A 97 8.84 -12.94 13.25
N LEU A 98 9.23 -11.67 13.39
CA LEU A 98 10.21 -11.04 12.50
C LEU A 98 11.54 -11.79 12.52
N HIS A 99 12.04 -12.17 13.69
CA HIS A 99 13.28 -12.93 13.80
C HIS A 99 13.18 -14.34 13.19
N ALA A 100 12.02 -15.00 13.29
CA ALA A 100 11.76 -16.28 12.64
C ALA A 100 11.65 -16.16 11.11
N LEU A 101 11.09 -15.03 10.62
CA LEU A 101 11.00 -14.73 9.20
C LEU A 101 12.38 -14.38 8.60
N ASP A 102 13.24 -13.68 9.35
CA ASP A 102 14.58 -13.27 8.90
C ASP A 102 15.64 -14.36 9.08
N SER A 103 15.47 -15.28 10.04
CA SER A 103 16.48 -16.31 10.34
C SER A 103 16.55 -17.44 9.31
N THR A 104 15.58 -17.55 8.39
CA THR A 104 15.57 -18.60 7.37
C THR A 104 15.11 -18.08 6.00
N TRP A 105 15.73 -18.59 4.93
CA TRP A 105 15.32 -18.26 3.55
C TRP A 105 13.84 -18.62 3.26
N ARG A 106 13.31 -19.64 3.95
CA ARG A 106 11.90 -20.04 3.86
C ARG A 106 10.97 -18.99 4.47
N GLY A 107 11.38 -18.36 5.57
CA GLY A 107 10.67 -17.25 6.19
C GLY A 107 10.59 -16.05 5.25
N ALA A 108 11.71 -15.68 4.64
CA ALA A 108 11.75 -14.62 3.62
C ALA A 108 10.86 -14.93 2.40
N ALA A 109 10.90 -16.18 1.88
CA ALA A 109 10.04 -16.59 0.77
C ALA A 109 8.54 -16.56 1.13
N ALA A 110 8.18 -16.99 2.34
CA ALA A 110 6.80 -16.93 2.83
C ALA A 110 6.30 -15.48 2.99
N ALA A 111 7.15 -14.58 3.50
CA ALA A 111 6.82 -13.16 3.63
C ALA A 111 6.61 -12.49 2.26
N LEU A 112 7.46 -12.82 1.27
CA LEU A 112 7.31 -12.35 -0.10
C LEU A 112 6.01 -12.87 -0.73
N ALA A 113 5.74 -14.17 -0.61
CA ALA A 113 4.53 -14.78 -1.13
C ALA A 113 3.27 -14.18 -0.49
N THR A 114 3.29 -13.93 0.81
CA THR A 114 2.19 -13.30 1.54
C THR A 114 1.96 -11.87 1.06
N THR A 115 3.03 -11.09 0.92
CA THR A 115 2.95 -9.71 0.38
C THR A 115 2.37 -9.70 -1.03
N ALA A 116 2.84 -10.59 -1.91
CA ALA A 116 2.32 -10.71 -3.27
C ALA A 116 0.84 -11.13 -3.29
N ALA A 117 0.45 -12.09 -2.45
CA ALA A 117 -0.93 -12.52 -2.33
C ALA A 117 -1.84 -11.40 -1.80
N LEU A 118 -1.39 -10.61 -0.83
CA LEU A 118 -2.13 -9.46 -0.32
C LEU A 118 -2.29 -8.37 -1.39
N LEU A 119 -1.22 -8.08 -2.14
CA LEU A 119 -1.28 -7.09 -3.22
C LEU A 119 -2.24 -7.54 -4.32
N TYR A 120 -2.14 -8.81 -4.74
CA TYR A 120 -3.06 -9.40 -5.71
C TYR A 120 -4.51 -9.36 -5.19
N SER A 121 -4.72 -9.72 -3.92
CA SER A 121 -6.06 -9.72 -3.33
C SER A 121 -6.64 -8.31 -3.24
N PHE A 122 -5.81 -7.33 -2.91
CA PHE A 122 -6.22 -5.95 -2.86
C PHE A 122 -6.59 -5.43 -4.26
N THR A 123 -5.82 -5.74 -5.31
CA THR A 123 -6.16 -5.27 -6.66
C THR A 123 -7.41 -5.95 -7.22
N GLN A 124 -7.63 -7.23 -6.93
CA GLN A 124 -8.80 -7.96 -7.43
C GLN A 124 -10.08 -7.69 -6.65
N TRP A 125 -9.99 -7.47 -5.34
CA TRP A 125 -11.19 -7.36 -4.48
C TRP A 125 -11.23 -6.07 -3.65
N GLY A 126 -10.09 -5.64 -3.10
CA GLY A 126 -10.03 -4.43 -2.27
C GLY A 126 -10.34 -3.15 -3.04
N ALA A 127 -9.67 -2.95 -4.18
CA ALA A 127 -9.82 -1.76 -5.01
C ALA A 127 -11.25 -1.64 -5.60
N PRO A 128 -11.87 -2.69 -6.17
CA PRO A 128 -13.25 -2.60 -6.64
C PRO A 128 -14.25 -2.29 -5.53
N MET A 129 -14.08 -2.86 -4.33
CA MET A 129 -14.96 -2.53 -3.19
C MET A 129 -14.85 -1.07 -2.79
N VAL A 130 -13.63 -0.54 -2.68
CA VAL A 130 -13.42 0.88 -2.36
C VAL A 130 -13.97 1.77 -3.47
N ALA A 131 -13.75 1.41 -4.74
CA ALA A 131 -14.29 2.15 -5.88
C ALA A 131 -15.83 2.22 -5.83
N GLY A 132 -16.51 1.10 -5.57
CA GLY A 132 -17.97 1.07 -5.45
C GLY A 132 -18.50 1.98 -4.33
N VAL A 133 -17.80 2.03 -3.19
CA VAL A 133 -18.15 2.95 -2.09
C VAL A 133 -17.94 4.42 -2.49
N VAL A 134 -16.84 4.72 -3.17
CA VAL A 134 -16.54 6.08 -3.65
C VAL A 134 -17.60 6.54 -4.65
N VAL A 135 -17.93 5.72 -5.64
CA VAL A 135 -18.97 6.03 -6.64
C VAL A 135 -20.31 6.29 -5.94
N ALA A 136 -20.76 5.39 -5.07
CA ALA A 136 -22.04 5.55 -4.36
C ALA A 136 -22.08 6.77 -3.42
N ALA A 137 -20.92 7.25 -2.96
CA ALA A 137 -20.81 8.44 -2.11
C ALA A 137 -20.56 9.73 -2.90
N THR A 138 -20.42 9.66 -4.22
CA THR A 138 -20.11 10.83 -5.05
C THR A 138 -21.38 11.66 -5.29
N PRO A 139 -21.39 12.96 -4.93
CA PRO A 139 -22.52 13.84 -5.21
C PRO A 139 -22.69 14.12 -6.72
N PRO A 140 -23.92 14.32 -7.21
CA PRO A 140 -24.19 14.61 -8.63
C PRO A 140 -23.41 15.82 -9.18
N GLU A 141 -23.12 16.81 -8.34
CA GLU A 141 -22.36 18.00 -8.74
C GLU A 141 -20.91 17.65 -9.13
N VAL A 142 -20.32 16.66 -8.46
CA VAL A 142 -18.97 16.19 -8.77
C VAL A 142 -18.97 15.45 -10.10
N GLU A 143 -19.99 14.64 -10.37
CA GLU A 143 -20.14 13.95 -11.66
C GLU A 143 -20.27 14.95 -12.81
N ALA A 144 -21.09 15.99 -12.66
CA ALA A 144 -21.23 17.05 -13.66
C ALA A 144 -19.90 17.78 -13.93
N VAL A 145 -19.09 18.03 -12.90
CA VAL A 145 -17.74 18.61 -13.06
C VAL A 145 -16.82 17.67 -13.81
N ILE A 146 -16.88 16.35 -13.54
CA ILE A 146 -16.09 15.36 -14.27
C ILE A 146 -16.50 15.36 -15.75
N GLY A 147 -17.80 15.28 -16.06
CA GLY A 147 -18.31 15.32 -17.43
C GLY A 147 -17.88 16.58 -18.19
N ALA A 148 -18.02 17.76 -17.58
CA ALA A 148 -17.59 19.03 -18.17
C ALA A 148 -16.08 19.08 -18.47
N ASN A 149 -15.26 18.50 -17.58
CA ASN A 149 -13.82 18.41 -17.81
C ASN A 149 -13.47 17.48 -18.98
N VAL A 150 -14.20 16.38 -19.19
CA VAL A 150 -13.99 15.50 -20.35
C VAL A 150 -14.20 16.28 -21.65
N LEU A 151 -15.28 17.04 -21.76
CA LEU A 151 -15.54 17.88 -22.94
C LEU A 151 -14.48 18.95 -23.14
N THR A 152 -14.02 19.57 -22.05
CA THR A 152 -12.95 20.58 -22.11
C THR A 152 -11.64 19.97 -22.61
N LEU A 153 -11.29 18.77 -22.15
CA LEU A 153 -10.10 18.05 -22.63
C LEU A 153 -10.27 17.64 -24.09
N PHE A 154 -11.45 17.20 -24.51
CA PHE A 154 -11.70 16.83 -25.90
C PHE A 154 -11.55 18.03 -26.83
N ASP A 155 -12.09 19.19 -26.45
CA ASP A 155 -11.92 20.45 -27.18
C ASP A 155 -10.44 20.88 -27.20
N GLN A 156 -9.76 20.89 -26.04
CA GLN A 156 -8.33 21.26 -25.92
C GLN A 156 -7.43 20.37 -26.78
N PHE A 157 -7.70 19.07 -26.79
CA PHE A 157 -6.98 18.11 -27.61
C PHE A 157 -7.57 17.98 -29.00
N ASN A 158 -8.44 18.88 -29.48
CA ASN A 158 -9.04 18.90 -30.83
C ASN A 158 -9.59 17.52 -31.28
N ILE A 159 -10.20 16.80 -30.34
CA ILE A 159 -10.91 15.53 -30.56
C ILE A 159 -12.30 15.82 -31.11
N ILE A 160 -12.94 16.88 -30.62
CA ILE A 160 -14.24 17.38 -31.04
C ILE A 160 -14.13 18.88 -31.40
N GLU A 161 -15.04 19.37 -32.22
CA GLU A 161 -15.23 20.79 -32.57
C GLU A 161 -16.72 21.15 -32.46
N PRO A 162 -17.10 22.45 -32.43
CA PRO A 162 -18.51 22.84 -32.45
C PRO A 162 -19.26 22.21 -33.63
N SER A 163 -20.48 21.71 -33.38
CA SER A 163 -21.28 21.05 -34.42
C SER A 163 -21.63 22.00 -35.58
N GLU A 164 -21.49 21.47 -36.79
CA GLU A 164 -21.78 22.11 -38.08
C GLU A 164 -23.17 21.71 -38.63
N LEU A 165 -23.91 20.84 -37.94
CA LEU A 165 -25.27 20.44 -38.33
C LEU A 165 -26.21 21.64 -38.47
N ASP A 166 -27.11 21.57 -39.45
CA ASP A 166 -28.19 22.55 -39.63
C ASP A 166 -28.99 22.72 -38.33
N PRO A 167 -29.27 23.95 -37.89
CA PRO A 167 -30.01 24.19 -36.64
C PRO A 167 -31.39 23.54 -36.60
N ASN A 168 -32.10 23.42 -37.73
CA ASN A 168 -33.41 22.75 -37.75
C ASN A 168 -33.24 21.26 -37.50
N ARG A 169 -32.25 20.64 -38.15
CA ARG A 169 -31.93 19.22 -37.95
C ARG A 169 -31.56 18.92 -36.50
N ARG A 170 -30.78 19.80 -35.88
CA ARG A 170 -30.44 19.70 -34.45
C ARG A 170 -31.69 19.77 -33.57
N ASN A 171 -32.60 20.69 -33.87
CA ASN A 171 -33.84 20.86 -33.11
C ASN A 171 -34.80 19.68 -33.27
N GLU A 172 -34.88 19.07 -34.46
CA GLU A 172 -35.66 17.85 -34.70
C GLU A 172 -35.17 16.71 -33.82
N LEU A 173 -33.85 16.45 -33.82
CA LEU A 173 -33.24 15.40 -32.99
C LEU A 173 -33.36 15.70 -31.50
N LEU A 174 -33.23 16.96 -31.09
CA LEU A 174 -33.47 17.38 -29.70
C LEU A 174 -34.92 17.13 -29.27
N ALA A 175 -35.89 17.41 -30.13
CA ALA A 175 -37.29 17.17 -29.84
C ALA A 175 -37.58 15.67 -29.69
N ALA A 176 -37.10 14.84 -30.61
CA ALA A 176 -37.25 13.39 -30.55
C ALA A 176 -36.55 12.79 -29.31
N PHE A 177 -35.36 13.29 -28.96
CA PHE A 177 -34.67 12.89 -27.72
C PHE A 177 -35.46 13.28 -26.46
N THR A 178 -36.06 14.47 -26.47
CA THR A 178 -36.86 14.95 -25.34
C THR A 178 -38.12 14.12 -25.14
N GLU A 179 -38.83 13.79 -26.22
CA GLU A 179 -40.01 12.91 -26.18
C GLU A 179 -39.65 11.53 -25.61
N MET A 180 -38.57 10.92 -26.11
CA MET A 180 -38.07 9.64 -25.59
C MET A 180 -37.74 9.69 -24.09
N LYS A 181 -37.15 10.80 -23.60
CA LYS A 181 -36.77 10.96 -22.19
C LYS A 181 -37.98 11.09 -21.27
N GLU A 182 -39.05 11.74 -21.73
CA GLU A 182 -40.29 11.88 -20.95
C GLU A 182 -40.94 10.52 -20.68
N ASP A 183 -40.84 9.58 -21.63
CA ASP A 183 -41.37 8.23 -21.48
C ASP A 183 -40.57 7.35 -20.49
N THR A 184 -39.29 7.63 -20.30
CA THR A 184 -38.40 6.84 -19.41
C THR A 184 -38.34 7.38 -17.98
N GLY A 185 -38.72 8.64 -17.75
CA GLY A 185 -38.71 9.26 -16.42
C GLY A 185 -37.33 9.73 -15.93
N VAL A 186 -36.34 9.78 -16.83
CA VAL A 186 -34.98 10.26 -16.53
C VAL A 186 -34.96 11.78 -16.52
N ALA A 187 -34.99 12.38 -15.33
CA ALA A 187 -34.89 13.83 -15.19
C ALA A 187 -33.41 14.25 -15.13
N ASP A 188 -33.06 15.30 -15.87
CA ASP A 188 -31.73 15.95 -15.94
C ASP A 188 -30.68 15.39 -16.92
N THR A 189 -31.09 14.81 -18.05
CA THR A 189 -30.18 14.58 -19.19
C THR A 189 -30.25 15.67 -20.27
N GLU A 190 -29.09 16.18 -20.68
CA GLU A 190 -28.89 17.16 -21.76
C GLU A 190 -28.24 16.49 -22.99
N LEU A 191 -28.78 16.73 -24.19
CA LEU A 191 -28.17 16.28 -25.44
C LEU A 191 -27.33 17.41 -26.07
N ARG A 192 -26.06 17.12 -26.38
CA ARG A 192 -25.12 18.04 -27.03
C ARG A 192 -24.59 17.47 -28.34
N PHE A 193 -24.32 18.38 -29.28
CA PHE A 193 -23.88 18.07 -30.63
C PHE A 193 -22.48 18.63 -30.86
N TYR A 194 -21.59 17.82 -31.45
CA TYR A 194 -20.24 18.23 -31.82
C TYR A 194 -19.85 17.64 -33.18
N SER A 195 -18.95 18.31 -33.91
CA SER A 195 -18.22 17.63 -34.98
C SER A 195 -17.19 16.71 -34.35
N GLY A 196 -17.22 15.44 -34.73
CA GLY A 196 -16.45 14.34 -34.20
C GLY A 196 -15.06 14.20 -34.79
N ARG A 197 -14.52 15.10 -35.62
CA ARG A 197 -13.10 15.20 -36.04
C ARG A 197 -12.27 13.90 -35.92
N ARG A 198 -11.58 13.69 -34.79
CA ARG A 198 -10.76 12.49 -34.52
C ARG A 198 -11.54 11.33 -33.89
N LEU A 199 -12.66 11.64 -33.26
CA LEU A 199 -13.59 10.69 -32.67
C LEU A 199 -14.41 9.92 -33.73
N GLY A 200 -14.70 10.55 -34.88
CA GLY A 200 -15.58 10.04 -35.94
C GLY A 200 -17.05 9.96 -35.52
N ALA A 201 -17.82 9.15 -36.26
CA ALA A 201 -19.21 8.85 -35.98
C ALA A 201 -19.36 8.10 -34.65
N ASN A 202 -19.89 8.81 -33.64
CA ASN A 202 -20.00 8.34 -32.27
C ASN A 202 -21.14 9.04 -31.51
N ALA A 203 -21.60 8.39 -30.43
CA ALA A 203 -22.43 8.96 -29.39
C ALA A 203 -22.05 8.33 -28.04
N PHE A 204 -22.09 9.10 -26.96
CA PHE A 204 -21.72 8.61 -25.63
C PHE A 204 -22.35 9.44 -24.51
N ALA A 205 -22.63 8.79 -23.38
CA ALA A 205 -23.01 9.45 -22.14
C ALA A 205 -21.80 9.84 -21.28
N LEU A 206 -21.87 11.02 -20.65
CA LEU A 206 -20.90 11.51 -19.67
C LEU A 206 -21.51 11.54 -18.27
N PRO A 207 -20.66 11.40 -17.21
CA PRO A 207 -21.09 11.64 -15.84
C PRO A 207 -21.78 12.99 -15.68
N GLY A 208 -22.84 13.04 -14.87
CA GLY A 208 -23.66 14.23 -14.68
C GLY A 208 -24.70 14.47 -15.79
N GLY A 209 -25.04 13.45 -16.58
CA GLY A 209 -26.22 13.46 -17.44
C GLY A 209 -26.06 14.21 -18.77
N THR A 210 -24.85 14.32 -19.32
CA THR A 210 -24.68 14.87 -20.68
C THR A 210 -24.54 13.74 -21.69
N VAL A 211 -25.43 13.65 -22.66
CA VAL A 211 -25.29 12.77 -23.82
C VAL A 211 -24.72 13.59 -24.97
N VAL A 212 -23.69 13.04 -25.61
CA VAL A 212 -23.03 13.66 -26.76
C VAL A 212 -23.35 12.84 -27.99
N VAL A 213 -23.68 13.51 -29.09
CA VAL A 213 -23.77 12.93 -30.43
C VAL A 213 -22.90 13.72 -31.39
N THR A 214 -22.25 13.00 -32.31
CA THR A 214 -21.41 13.63 -33.34
C THR A 214 -22.16 13.83 -34.64
N ASP A 215 -21.79 14.89 -35.36
CA ASP A 215 -22.35 15.19 -36.67
C ASP A 215 -22.16 14.03 -37.65
N GLU A 216 -20.99 13.39 -37.62
CA GLU A 216 -20.65 12.24 -38.46
C GLU A 216 -21.55 11.03 -38.17
N LEU A 217 -22.05 10.86 -36.93
CA LEU A 217 -23.05 9.82 -36.65
C LEU A 217 -24.40 10.16 -37.29
N VAL A 218 -24.80 11.43 -37.21
CA VAL A 218 -26.05 11.91 -37.80
C VAL A 218 -26.02 11.80 -39.33
N GLU A 219 -24.87 12.05 -39.95
CA GLU A 219 -24.65 11.90 -41.39
C GLU A 219 -24.53 10.43 -41.84
N LEU A 220 -24.03 9.56 -40.96
CA LEU A 220 -23.87 8.14 -41.25
C LEU A 220 -25.20 7.37 -41.19
N ALA A 221 -26.10 7.78 -40.28
CA ALA A 221 -27.39 7.12 -40.11
C ALA A 221 -28.28 7.30 -41.34
N GLU A 222 -28.95 6.23 -41.77
CA GLU A 222 -29.87 6.28 -42.91
C GLU A 222 -31.24 6.83 -42.48
N HIS A 223 -31.59 6.63 -41.21
CA HIS A 223 -32.89 6.95 -40.63
C HIS A 223 -32.76 7.52 -39.20
N ASP A 224 -33.68 8.41 -38.82
CA ASP A 224 -33.69 9.05 -37.50
C ASP A 224 -33.85 8.03 -36.38
N GLU A 225 -34.62 6.98 -36.62
CA GLU A 225 -34.85 5.89 -35.67
C GLU A 225 -33.55 5.19 -35.27
N GLU A 226 -32.55 5.15 -36.16
CA GLU A 226 -31.23 4.59 -35.85
C GLU A 226 -30.48 5.49 -34.85
N ILE A 227 -30.54 6.81 -35.05
CA ILE A 227 -29.94 7.79 -34.14
C ILE A 227 -30.62 7.70 -32.78
N ILE A 228 -31.96 7.69 -32.76
CA ILE A 228 -32.74 7.60 -31.53
C ILE A 228 -32.48 6.28 -30.80
N ALA A 229 -32.33 5.16 -31.51
CA ALA A 229 -31.98 3.88 -30.90
C ALA A 229 -30.60 3.91 -30.21
N VAL A 230 -29.61 4.58 -30.84
CA VAL A 230 -28.30 4.78 -30.21
C VAL A 230 -28.41 5.69 -28.98
N LEU A 231 -29.13 6.82 -29.09
CA LEU A 231 -29.32 7.72 -27.96
C LEU A 231 -30.09 7.06 -26.80
N ALA A 232 -31.03 6.17 -27.10
CA ALA A 232 -31.73 5.34 -26.10
C ALA A 232 -30.75 4.39 -25.38
N HIS A 233 -29.83 3.77 -26.13
CA HIS A 233 -28.78 2.94 -25.55
C HIS A 233 -27.87 3.75 -24.63
N GLU A 234 -27.44 4.95 -25.06
CA GLU A 234 -26.61 5.84 -24.26
C GLU A 234 -27.31 6.36 -23.01
N LEU A 235 -28.60 6.65 -23.10
CA LEU A 235 -29.40 7.05 -21.93
C LEU A 235 -29.44 5.93 -20.87
N GLY A 236 -29.47 4.67 -21.30
CA GLY A 236 -29.38 3.52 -20.40
C GLY A 236 -28.06 3.43 -19.61
N HIS A 237 -26.96 3.97 -20.13
CA HIS A 237 -25.68 4.05 -19.40
C HIS A 237 -25.66 5.15 -18.32
N VAL A 238 -26.57 6.13 -18.40
CA VAL A 238 -26.70 7.18 -17.38
C VAL A 238 -27.45 6.66 -16.14
N GLU A 239 -28.36 5.70 -16.31
CA GLU A 239 -29.17 5.14 -15.21
C GLU A 239 -28.46 4.03 -14.39
N GLY A 240 -27.45 3.37 -14.96
CA GLY A 240 -26.81 2.17 -14.41
C GLY A 240 -25.55 2.42 -13.59
#